data_AF-A0A7K2QH18-F1
#
_entry.id   AF-A0A7K2QH18-F1
#
_cell.length_a   1.000
_cell.length_b   1.000
_cell.length_c   1.000
_cell.angle_alpha   90.00
_cell.angle_beta   90.00
_cell.angle_gamma   90.00
#
_symmetry.space_group_name_H-M   'P 1'
#
loop_
_entity.id
_entity.type
_entity.pdbx_description
1 polymer ?
#
loop_
_entity_poly.entity_id
_entity_poly.type
_entity_poly.pdbx_seq_one_letter_code
_entity_poly.pdbx_strand_id
1 'polypeptide(L)'
;MNLADLNRLRGEVEQLRAVDTQDIPGPERTLLLGYTCDRDTWHVYVRGAYLHVLVYDHVTRVVVRYERHFHWQAADLVPDKRVYPESTDLEFARLLTSHGVDLQFASFDPARFDRVAQKPFHGAIYESATRDLVDVEGGSL
;
A
#
# COMPACT_ATOMS: atom_id res chain seq x y z
N MET A 1 23.07 -28.76 -8.62
CA MET A 1 22.17 -27.67 -9.07
C MET A 1 23.03 -26.69 -9.84
N ASN A 2 22.67 -26.37 -11.09
CA ASN A 2 23.46 -25.48 -11.95
C ASN A 2 22.91 -24.03 -11.91
N LEU A 3 23.62 -23.08 -12.54
CA LEU A 3 23.23 -21.67 -12.55
C LEU A 3 21.87 -21.41 -13.22
N ALA A 4 21.51 -22.19 -14.25
CA ALA A 4 20.23 -22.07 -14.92
C ALA A 4 19.07 -22.54 -14.02
N ASP A 5 19.27 -23.63 -13.25
CA ASP A 5 18.31 -24.11 -12.26
C ASP A 5 18.07 -23.07 -11.17
N LEU A 6 19.15 -22.42 -10.67
CA LEU A 6 19.06 -21.37 -9.66
C LEU A 6 18.29 -20.14 -10.17
N ASN A 7 18.58 -19.69 -11.40
CA ASN A 7 17.87 -18.56 -12.00
C ASN A 7 16.39 -18.88 -12.24
N ARG A 8 16.07 -20.11 -12.64
CA ARG A 8 14.68 -20.57 -12.80
C ARG A 8 13.94 -20.56 -11.47
N LEU A 9 14.51 -21.18 -10.44
CA LEU A 9 13.93 -21.19 -9.10
C LEU A 9 13.74 -19.79 -8.54
N ARG A 10 14.69 -18.88 -8.77
CA ARG A 10 14.55 -17.47 -8.38
C ARG A 10 13.35 -16.82 -9.08
N GLY A 11 13.21 -16.98 -10.40
CA GLY A 11 12.08 -16.43 -11.14
C GLY A 11 10.73 -17.02 -10.70
N GLU A 12 10.67 -18.33 -10.40
CA GLU A 12 9.47 -18.98 -9.86
C GLU A 12 9.10 -18.41 -8.47
N VAL A 13 10.08 -18.19 -7.60
CA VAL A 13 9.86 -17.56 -6.28
C VAL A 13 9.43 -16.10 -6.40
N GLU A 14 10.01 -15.33 -7.31
CA GLU A 14 9.63 -13.94 -7.57
C GLU A 14 8.19 -13.84 -8.11
N GLN A 15 7.77 -14.75 -8.98
CA GLN A 15 6.38 -14.83 -9.44
C GLN A 15 5.42 -15.21 -8.31
N LEU A 16 5.80 -16.18 -7.47
CA LEU A 16 5.00 -16.60 -6.31
C LEU A 16 4.86 -15.51 -5.24
N ARG A 17 5.65 -14.44 -5.29
CA ARG A 17 5.61 -13.31 -4.34
C ARG A 17 4.97 -12.06 -4.92
N ALA A 18 4.44 -12.17 -6.14
CA ALA A 18 3.79 -11.04 -6.76
C ALA A 18 2.31 -10.97 -6.39
N VAL A 19 1.80 -9.74 -6.46
CA VAL A 19 0.40 -9.39 -6.22
C VAL A 19 -0.09 -8.64 -7.45
N ASP A 20 -1.16 -9.15 -8.04
CA ASP A 20 -1.87 -8.52 -9.14
C ASP A 20 -3.14 -7.81 -8.62
N THR A 21 -3.58 -6.78 -9.33
CA THR A 21 -4.86 -6.10 -8.99
C THR A 21 -6.06 -7.05 -9.00
N GLN A 22 -6.00 -8.14 -9.77
CA GLN A 22 -7.06 -9.14 -9.83
C GLN A 22 -7.18 -9.97 -8.55
N ASP A 23 -6.11 -10.07 -7.75
CA ASP A 23 -6.10 -10.77 -6.46
C ASP A 23 -6.83 -9.96 -5.38
N ILE A 24 -7.20 -8.71 -5.67
CA ILE A 24 -7.76 -7.74 -4.73
C ILE A 24 -9.17 -7.36 -5.19
N PRO A 25 -10.17 -8.23 -4.97
CA PRO A 25 -11.53 -7.95 -5.40
C PRO A 25 -12.15 -6.81 -4.60
N GLY A 26 -13.25 -6.27 -5.14
CA GLY A 26 -14.08 -5.28 -4.46
C GLY A 26 -13.85 -3.84 -4.93
N PRO A 27 -14.37 -2.87 -4.19
CA PRO A 27 -14.31 -1.47 -4.59
C PRO A 27 -12.91 -0.88 -4.40
N GLU A 28 -12.72 0.28 -5.04
CA GLU A 28 -11.56 1.14 -4.83
C GLU A 28 -11.46 1.57 -3.37
N ARG A 29 -10.27 1.44 -2.78
CA ARG A 29 -10.04 1.71 -1.36
C ARG A 29 -8.56 1.76 -1.01
N THR A 30 -8.25 2.29 0.17
CA THR A 30 -6.97 2.08 0.85
C THR A 30 -6.82 0.59 1.18
N LEU A 31 -5.66 0.04 0.80
CA LEU A 31 -5.29 -1.33 1.10
C LEU A 31 -4.32 -1.38 2.28
N LEU A 32 -3.40 -0.41 2.35
CA LEU A 32 -2.42 -0.32 3.41
C LEU A 32 -2.00 1.14 3.59
N LEU A 33 -1.98 1.59 4.83
CA LEU A 33 -1.45 2.91 5.19
C LEU A 33 -0.43 2.74 6.30
N GLY A 34 0.71 3.39 6.15
CA GLY A 34 1.81 3.32 7.10
C GLY A 34 2.75 4.49 6.94
N TYR A 35 3.98 4.31 7.41
CA TYR A 35 5.00 5.34 7.31
C TYR A 35 6.39 4.74 7.25
N THR A 36 7.31 5.48 6.64
CA THR A 36 8.71 5.09 6.49
C THR A 36 9.55 5.41 7.73
N CYS A 37 10.82 4.99 7.74
CA CYS A 37 11.79 5.42 8.75
C CYS A 37 11.91 6.94 8.87
N ASP A 38 11.85 7.63 7.74
CA ASP A 38 11.89 9.10 7.63
C ASP A 38 10.54 9.78 7.98
N ARG A 39 9.52 8.98 8.34
CA ARG A 39 8.16 9.40 8.68
C ARG A 39 7.38 10.00 7.49
N ASP A 40 7.77 9.65 6.28
CA ASP A 40 6.90 9.87 5.13
C ASP A 40 5.70 8.94 5.23
N THR A 41 4.54 9.41 4.78
CA THR A 41 3.35 8.58 4.69
C THR A 41 3.52 7.61 3.54
N TRP A 42 3.31 6.32 3.80
CA TRP A 42 3.28 5.27 2.80
C TRP A 42 1.83 4.82 2.59
N HIS A 43 1.29 5.05 1.40
CA HIS A 43 -0.10 4.77 1.09
C HIS A 43 -0.21 3.85 -0.12
N VAL A 44 -0.75 2.65 0.10
CA VAL A 44 -1.14 1.72 -0.94
C VAL A 44 -2.65 1.70 -1.07
N TYR A 45 -3.12 1.90 -2.29
CA TYR A 45 -4.55 1.88 -2.60
C TYR A 45 -4.79 1.31 -4.00
N VAL A 46 -5.99 0.77 -4.20
CA VAL A 46 -6.46 0.32 -5.51
C VAL A 46 -7.42 1.34 -6.09
N ARG A 47 -7.18 1.73 -7.34
CA ARG A 47 -8.04 2.64 -8.10
C ARG A 47 -8.03 2.24 -9.58
N GLY A 48 -9.20 2.08 -10.17
CA GLY A 48 -9.38 1.50 -11.50
C GLY A 48 -8.75 0.12 -11.56
N ALA A 49 -7.87 -0.07 -12.54
CA ALA A 49 -7.20 -1.34 -12.76
C ALA A 49 -5.77 -1.41 -12.18
N TYR A 50 -5.37 -0.44 -11.34
CA TYR A 50 -4.00 -0.30 -10.85
C TYR A 50 -3.91 -0.35 -9.32
N LEU A 51 -2.79 -0.90 -8.84
CA LEU A 51 -2.28 -0.69 -7.50
C LEU A 51 -1.37 0.53 -7.50
N HIS A 52 -1.65 1.45 -6.60
CA HIS A 52 -0.90 2.68 -6.42
C HIS A 52 -0.05 2.58 -5.16
N VAL A 53 1.23 2.93 -5.27
CA VAL A 53 2.13 3.18 -4.13
C VAL A 53 2.47 4.65 -4.15
N LEU A 54 2.04 5.35 -3.11
CA LEU A 54 2.22 6.79 -2.94
C LEU A 54 2.96 7.06 -1.64
N VAL A 55 4.08 7.76 -1.74
CA VAL A 55 4.89 8.21 -0.61
C VAL A 55 4.96 9.72 -0.60
N TYR A 56 4.61 10.35 0.51
CA TYR A 56 4.61 11.81 0.65
C TYR A 56 4.94 12.24 2.07
N ASP A 57 5.58 13.39 2.19
CA ASP A 57 5.90 13.99 3.48
C ASP A 57 4.60 14.39 4.19
N HIS A 58 4.45 13.97 5.45
CA HIS A 58 3.21 14.15 6.20
C HIS A 58 2.93 15.60 6.62
N VAL A 59 3.93 16.48 6.58
CA VAL A 59 3.82 17.89 7.01
C VAL A 59 3.60 18.81 5.82
N THR A 60 4.52 18.76 4.86
CA THR A 60 4.58 19.58 3.66
C THR A 60 3.69 19.06 2.54
N ARG A 61 3.25 17.79 2.63
CA ARG A 61 2.43 17.13 1.60
C ARG A 61 3.13 17.02 0.24
N VAL A 62 4.45 17.15 0.20
CA VAL A 62 5.24 16.96 -1.02
C VAL A 62 5.32 15.48 -1.36
N VAL A 63 5.03 15.14 -2.61
CA VAL A 63 5.17 13.77 -3.12
C VAL A 63 6.65 13.41 -3.24
N VAL A 64 7.05 12.37 -2.51
CA VAL A 64 8.41 11.81 -2.53
C VAL A 64 8.51 10.74 -3.62
N ARG A 65 7.49 9.89 -3.72
CA ARG A 65 7.41 8.79 -4.70
C ARG A 65 5.97 8.55 -5.08
N TYR A 66 5.73 8.30 -6.37
CA TYR A 66 4.44 7.80 -6.83
C TYR A 66 4.65 6.83 -7.98
N GLU A 67 4.08 5.63 -7.83
CA GLU A 67 4.09 4.59 -8.84
C GLU A 67 2.72 3.91 -8.90
N ARG A 68 2.36 3.43 -10.09
CA ARG A 68 1.18 2.59 -10.27
C ARG A 68 1.50 1.47 -11.23
N HIS A 69 1.18 0.25 -10.84
CA HIS A 69 1.39 -0.95 -11.65
C HIS A 69 0.19 -1.87 -11.51
N PHE A 70 -0.01 -2.74 -12.51
CA PHE A 70 -0.97 -3.84 -12.40
C PHE A 70 -0.47 -4.96 -11.49
N HIS A 71 0.86 -5.08 -11.43
CA HIS A 71 1.60 -6.17 -10.80
C HIS A 71 2.71 -5.58 -9.93
N TRP A 72 2.81 -6.05 -8.69
CA TRP A 72 3.83 -5.62 -7.74
C TRP A 72 4.46 -6.82 -7.07
N GLN A 73 5.73 -6.71 -6.69
CA GLN A 73 6.26 -7.60 -5.67
C GLN A 73 5.61 -7.24 -4.32
N ALA A 74 5.14 -8.24 -3.58
CA ALA A 74 4.45 -8.01 -2.31
C ALA A 74 5.31 -7.19 -1.32
N ALA A 75 6.63 -7.41 -1.32
CA ALA A 75 7.58 -6.68 -0.49
C ALA A 75 7.69 -5.19 -0.84
N ASP A 76 7.36 -4.80 -2.07
CA ASP A 76 7.41 -3.40 -2.52
C ASP A 76 6.11 -2.63 -2.17
N LEU A 77 5.13 -3.30 -1.56
CA LEU A 77 3.85 -2.71 -1.14
C LEU A 77 3.85 -2.30 0.34
N VAL A 78 4.93 -2.57 1.08
CA VAL A 78 5.01 -2.28 2.51
C VAL A 78 6.10 -1.23 2.80
N PRO A 79 5.88 -0.35 3.79
CA PRO A 79 6.91 0.58 4.22
C PRO A 79 8.04 -0.16 4.95
N ASP A 80 9.20 0.50 5.03
CA ASP A 80 10.38 0.01 5.75
C ASP A 80 10.26 0.11 7.29
N LYS A 81 9.16 0.67 7.82
CA LYS A 81 8.95 0.83 9.26
C LYS A 81 7.68 0.21 9.79
N ARG A 82 6.53 0.88 9.67
CA ARG A 82 5.28 0.39 10.28
C ARG A 82 4.03 0.74 9.49
N VAL A 83 3.01 -0.10 9.64
CA VAL A 83 1.66 0.08 9.09
C VAL A 83 0.64 0.34 10.20
N TYR A 84 -0.39 1.14 9.90
CA TYR A 84 -1.47 1.45 10.82
C TYR A 84 -2.55 0.37 10.73
N PRO A 85 -2.78 -0.43 11.80
CA PRO A 85 -3.73 -1.55 11.75
C PRO A 85 -5.17 -1.08 11.45
N GLU A 86 -5.58 0.06 11.99
CA GLU A 86 -6.90 0.65 11.76
C GLU A 86 -7.11 1.21 10.34
N SER A 87 -6.06 1.28 9.52
CA SER A 87 -6.13 1.78 8.15
C SER A 87 -5.58 0.79 7.13
N THR A 88 -5.46 -0.48 7.50
CA THR A 88 -5.01 -1.57 6.64
C THR A 88 -6.17 -2.52 6.38
N ASP A 89 -6.39 -2.87 5.11
CA ASP A 89 -7.37 -3.86 4.70
C ASP A 89 -6.94 -5.25 5.16
N LEU A 90 -7.84 -5.96 5.86
CA LEU A 90 -7.51 -7.25 6.47
C LEU A 90 -7.19 -8.32 5.43
N GLU A 91 -7.94 -8.38 4.33
CA GLU A 91 -7.73 -9.41 3.30
C GLU A 91 -6.46 -9.13 2.51
N PHE A 92 -6.14 -7.85 2.26
CA PHE A 92 -4.87 -7.47 1.68
C PHE A 92 -3.68 -7.77 2.60
N ALA A 93 -3.80 -7.53 3.90
CA ALA A 93 -2.76 -7.90 4.87
C ALA A 93 -2.51 -9.42 4.88
N ARG A 94 -3.58 -10.23 4.80
CA ARG A 94 -3.48 -11.69 4.68
C ARG A 94 -2.82 -12.12 3.37
N LEU A 95 -3.16 -11.47 2.25
CA LEU A 95 -2.54 -11.71 0.96
C LEU A 95 -1.03 -11.49 1.04
N LEU A 96 -0.58 -10.32 1.52
CA LEU A 96 0.85 -10.02 1.70
C LEU A 96 1.55 -11.05 2.60
N THR A 97 0.90 -11.44 3.70
CA THR A 97 1.44 -12.48 4.62
C THR A 97 1.58 -13.83 3.92
N SER A 98 0.63 -14.22 3.05
CA SER A 98 0.74 -15.47 2.28
C SER A 98 1.87 -15.45 1.24
N HIS A 99 2.31 -14.25 0.81
CA HIS A 99 3.50 -14.05 -0.02
C HIS A 99 4.79 -13.93 0.80
N GLY A 100 4.75 -14.16 2.12
CA GLY A 100 5.91 -14.16 3.01
C GLY A 100 6.36 -12.76 3.44
N VAL A 101 5.48 -11.75 3.33
CA VAL A 101 5.75 -10.40 3.84
C VAL A 101 5.33 -10.31 5.30
N ASP A 102 6.24 -9.85 6.16
CA ASP A 102 5.97 -9.60 7.57
C ASP A 102 5.55 -8.14 7.79
N LEU A 103 4.32 -7.93 8.26
CA LEU A 103 3.75 -6.60 8.48
C LEU A 103 4.01 -6.14 9.92
N GLN A 104 4.84 -5.12 10.04
CA GLN A 104 5.14 -4.48 11.32
C GLN A 104 4.05 -3.45 11.65
N PHE A 105 3.12 -3.78 12.56
CA PHE A 105 2.04 -2.87 12.93
C PHE A 105 2.44 -1.84 13.98
N ALA A 106 1.93 -0.62 13.85
CA ALA A 106 1.88 0.35 14.92
C ALA A 106 0.81 -0.02 15.97
N SER A 107 0.80 0.68 17.11
CA SER A 107 -0.30 0.57 18.06
C SER A 107 -1.59 1.07 17.42
N PHE A 108 -2.68 0.35 17.67
CA PHE A 108 -4.01 0.73 17.19
C PHE A 108 -4.44 2.08 17.78
N ASP A 109 -4.93 2.96 16.91
CA ASP A 109 -5.47 4.28 17.28
C ASP A 109 -7.00 4.31 17.05
N PRO A 110 -7.83 4.23 18.11
CA PRO A 110 -9.28 4.30 17.99
C PRO A 110 -9.76 5.62 17.34
N ALA A 111 -9.08 6.74 17.62
CA ALA A 111 -9.47 8.01 17.05
C ALA A 111 -9.23 8.04 15.54
N ARG A 112 -8.16 7.40 15.05
CA ARG A 112 -7.97 7.23 13.60
C ARG A 112 -9.03 6.32 13.01
N PHE A 113 -9.31 5.18 13.65
CA PHE A 113 -10.35 4.25 13.19
C PHE A 113 -11.68 4.99 12.98
N ASP A 114 -12.13 5.75 13.98
CA ASP A 114 -13.39 6.49 13.91
C ASP A 114 -13.41 7.52 12.76
N ARG A 115 -12.27 8.19 12.49
CA ARG A 115 -12.15 9.16 11.39
C ARG A 115 -12.23 8.52 10.01
N VAL A 116 -11.80 7.27 9.85
CA VAL A 116 -11.61 6.64 8.53
C VAL A 116 -12.55 5.48 8.25
N ALA A 117 -13.22 4.91 9.26
CA ALA A 117 -14.03 3.69 9.14
C ALA A 117 -15.13 3.73 8.06
N GLN A 118 -15.61 4.93 7.71
CA GLN A 118 -16.65 5.13 6.69
C GLN A 118 -16.09 5.72 5.38
N LYS A 119 -14.76 5.80 5.23
CA LYS A 119 -14.10 6.36 4.06
C LYS A 119 -13.46 5.24 3.25
N PRO A 120 -13.56 5.24 1.91
CA PRO A 120 -12.83 4.28 1.08
C PRO A 120 -11.32 4.54 1.13
N PHE A 121 -10.89 5.81 1.25
CA PHE A 121 -9.48 6.17 1.30
C PHE A 121 -9.13 6.82 2.64
N HIS A 122 -8.08 6.31 3.29
CA HIS A 122 -7.65 6.71 4.64
C HIS A 122 -6.49 7.71 4.63
N GLY A 123 -6.02 8.11 3.46
CA GLY A 123 -4.97 9.11 3.23
C GLY A 123 -5.14 9.79 1.87
N ALA A 124 -4.20 10.69 1.54
CA ALA A 124 -4.19 11.37 0.25
C ALA A 124 -4.07 10.38 -0.90
N ILE A 125 -4.74 10.66 -2.02
CA ILE A 125 -4.52 9.97 -3.28
C ILE A 125 -3.83 10.90 -4.27
N TYR A 126 -3.12 10.32 -5.23
CA TYR A 126 -2.49 11.09 -6.29
C TYR A 126 -3.45 11.26 -7.48
N GLU A 127 -3.73 12.50 -7.86
CA GLU A 127 -4.54 12.82 -9.03
C GLU A 127 -3.64 13.11 -10.22
N SER A 128 -3.66 12.23 -11.22
CA SER A 128 -2.70 12.29 -12.34
C SER A 128 -2.98 13.46 -13.28
N ALA A 129 -4.23 13.93 -13.34
CA ALA A 129 -4.61 15.07 -14.18
C ALA A 129 -4.00 16.39 -13.68
N THR A 130 -3.97 16.59 -12.36
CA THR A 130 -3.43 17.79 -11.71
C THR A 130 -2.00 17.61 -11.21
N ARG A 131 -1.50 16.37 -11.15
CA ARG A 131 -0.22 15.98 -10.54
C ARG A 131 -0.12 16.44 -9.09
N ASP A 132 -1.21 16.29 -8.36
CA ASP A 132 -1.33 16.79 -7.00
C ASP A 132 -1.89 15.73 -6.05
N LEU A 133 -1.67 15.94 -4.76
CA LEU A 133 -2.32 15.18 -3.71
C LEU A 133 -3.72 15.71 -3.48
N VAL A 134 -4.69 14.80 -3.51
CA VAL A 134 -6.07 15.12 -3.19
C VAL A 134 -6.48 14.32 -1.97
N ASP A 135 -6.96 15.02 -0.94
CA ASP A 135 -7.68 14.36 0.14
C ASP A 135 -9.06 14.00 -0.36
N VAL A 136 -9.38 12.71 -0.31
CA VAL A 136 -10.74 12.26 -0.63
C VAL A 136 -11.62 12.62 0.57
N GLU A 137 -12.15 13.85 0.58
CA GLU A 137 -13.16 14.29 1.54
C GLU A 137 -14.33 13.27 1.54
N GLY A 138 -14.84 12.82 2.69
CA GLY A 138 -15.52 13.71 3.62
C GLY A 138 -14.83 13.93 4.97
N GLY A 139 -14.43 15.16 5.24
CA GLY A 139 -14.19 15.66 6.59
C GLY A 139 -12.77 16.19 6.77
N SER A 140 -12.69 17.51 6.80
CA SER A 140 -11.56 18.32 7.25
C SER A 140 -11.03 17.86 8.61
N LEU A 141 -9.72 18.04 8.80
CA LEU A 141 -9.02 17.88 10.09
C LEU A 141 -9.59 18.79 11.18
#